data_AF-H3DQA3-F1
#
_entry.id   AF-H3DQA3-F1
#
_cell.length_a   1.000
_cell.length_b   1.000
_cell.length_c   1.000
_cell.angle_alpha   90.00
_cell.angle_beta   90.00
_cell.angle_gamma   90.00
#
_symmetry.space_group_name_H-M   'P 1'
#
loop_
_entity.id
_entity.type
_entity.pdbx_description
1 polymer ?
#
loop_
_entity_poly.entity_id
_entity_poly.type
_entity_poly.pdbx_seq_one_letter_code
_entity_poly.pdbx_strand_id
1 'polypeptide(L)'
;ACAPLWSQECGTSAFSTGICTSVSDNLEPGEAIAPTSQRCSTYMDIVIVLDGSNSIYPWYEVQNFLSNILSKFHISTDQMQFVWSNVQVGILQYGEVALHEWSLKDYQTTQEVVEAAKNISRQEGRETRTAYAIHKA
;
A
#
# COMPACT_ATOMS: atom_id res chain seq x y z
N ALA A 1 -31.97 -17.04 7.67
CA ALA A 1 -31.03 -18.16 7.90
C ALA A 1 -29.64 -17.61 8.27
N CYS A 2 -28.87 -18.31 9.10
CA CYS A 2 -27.52 -17.87 9.51
C CYS A 2 -26.53 -19.04 9.52
N ALA A 3 -25.28 -18.75 9.18
CA ALA A 3 -24.13 -19.65 9.27
C ALA A 3 -23.10 -19.05 10.25
N PRO A 4 -23.17 -19.39 11.55
CA PRO A 4 -22.34 -18.78 12.59
C PRO A 4 -20.87 -19.21 12.53
N LEU A 5 -20.58 -20.33 11.88
CA LEU A 5 -19.22 -20.86 11.70
C LEU A 5 -18.56 -20.40 10.40
N TRP A 6 -19.20 -19.49 9.66
CA TRP A 6 -18.55 -18.90 8.49
C TRP A 6 -17.36 -18.05 8.93
N SER A 7 -16.19 -18.34 8.38
CA SER A 7 -14.94 -17.68 8.69
C SER A 7 -14.29 -17.08 7.45
N GLN A 8 -13.70 -15.91 7.60
CA GLN A 8 -12.90 -15.24 6.58
C GLN A 8 -11.41 -15.36 6.92
N GLU A 9 -10.60 -15.76 5.94
CA GLU A 9 -9.14 -15.75 6.07
C GLU A 9 -8.57 -14.37 5.74
N CYS A 10 -7.62 -13.93 6.56
CA CYS A 10 -6.92 -12.66 6.47
C CYS A 10 -5.42 -12.89 6.74
N GLY A 11 -4.64 -13.07 5.68
CA GLY A 11 -3.23 -13.46 5.80
C GLY A 11 -3.10 -14.84 6.41
N THR A 12 -2.52 -14.94 7.62
CA THR A 12 -2.34 -16.19 8.36
C THR A 12 -3.41 -16.41 9.45
N SER A 13 -4.35 -15.49 9.59
CA SER A 13 -5.40 -15.52 10.61
C SER A 13 -6.77 -15.81 10.01
N ALA A 14 -7.62 -16.54 10.76
CA ALA A 14 -9.02 -16.79 10.39
C ALA A 14 -9.97 -16.10 11.38
N PHE A 15 -10.92 -15.32 10.87
CA PHE A 15 -11.91 -14.58 11.65
C PHE A 15 -13.30 -15.19 11.45
N SER A 16 -13.87 -15.78 12.51
CA SER A 16 -15.22 -16.35 12.49
C SER A 16 -16.23 -15.30 12.95
N THR A 17 -16.85 -14.62 11.99
CA THR A 17 -17.79 -13.51 12.27
C THR A 17 -19.24 -13.90 11.96
N GLY A 18 -19.44 -14.99 11.21
CA GLY A 18 -20.74 -15.49 10.80
C GLY A 18 -21.38 -14.66 9.69
N ILE A 19 -22.28 -15.29 8.92
CA ILE A 19 -23.07 -14.62 7.88
C ILE A 19 -24.55 -14.97 8.05
N CYS A 20 -25.42 -13.99 7.88
CA CYS A 20 -26.87 -14.17 7.94
C CYS A 20 -27.51 -13.72 6.63
N THR A 21 -28.73 -14.16 6.37
CA THR A 21 -29.59 -13.63 5.30
C THR A 21 -31.03 -13.73 5.75
N SER A 22 -31.86 -12.75 5.36
CA SER A 22 -33.31 -12.88 5.49
C SER A 22 -33.82 -13.90 4.48
N VAL A 23 -34.89 -14.62 4.80
CA VAL A 23 -35.49 -15.59 3.87
C VAL A 23 -36.96 -15.22 3.73
N SER A 24 -37.42 -15.08 2.50
CA SER A 24 -38.81 -14.77 2.19
C SER A 24 -39.72 -15.99 2.38
N ASP A 25 -41.04 -15.78 2.32
CA ASP A 25 -42.04 -16.83 2.52
C ASP A 25 -41.97 -17.95 1.46
N ASN A 26 -41.45 -17.65 0.26
CA ASN A 26 -41.15 -18.63 -0.80
C ASN A 26 -39.78 -19.30 -0.64
N LEU A 27 -39.14 -19.17 0.53
CA LEU A 27 -37.82 -19.71 0.86
C LEU A 27 -36.68 -19.16 -0.02
N GLU A 28 -36.86 -17.98 -0.62
CA GLU A 28 -35.79 -17.33 -1.36
C GLU A 28 -34.87 -16.54 -0.41
N PRO A 29 -33.54 -16.71 -0.51
CA PRO A 29 -32.61 -15.92 0.28
C PRO A 29 -32.61 -14.46 -0.19
N GLY A 30 -32.74 -13.54 0.76
CA GLY A 30 -32.52 -12.12 0.55
C GLY A 30 -31.05 -11.73 0.63
N GLU A 31 -30.79 -10.44 0.77
CA GLU A 31 -29.43 -9.90 0.84
C GLU A 31 -28.66 -10.43 2.06
N ALA A 32 -27.39 -10.74 1.86
CA ALA A 32 -26.54 -11.26 2.92
C ALA A 32 -26.15 -10.15 3.91
N ILE A 33 -26.38 -10.42 5.19
CA ILE A 33 -26.09 -9.56 6.34
C ILE A 33 -24.82 -10.09 6.99
N ALA A 34 -23.71 -9.37 6.80
CA ALA A 34 -22.42 -9.65 7.43
C ALA A 34 -21.92 -8.39 8.19
N PRO A 35 -22.52 -8.08 9.35
CA PRO A 35 -22.34 -6.80 10.05
C PRO A 35 -20.93 -6.64 10.64
N THR A 36 -20.24 -7.76 10.82
CA THR A 36 -18.88 -7.88 11.36
C THR A 36 -17.90 -8.41 10.31
N SER A 37 -18.19 -8.27 9.01
CA SER A 37 -17.20 -8.58 7.96
C SER A 37 -15.99 -7.64 8.13
N GLN A 38 -15.03 -8.11 8.93
CA GLN A 38 -13.81 -7.39 9.21
C GLN A 38 -12.97 -7.44 7.94
N ARG A 39 -12.94 -6.33 7.20
CA ARG A 39 -12.00 -6.18 6.08
C ARG A 39 -10.60 -6.32 6.67
N CYS A 40 -9.86 -7.32 6.20
CA CYS A 40 -8.55 -7.69 6.73
C CYS A 40 -7.67 -6.45 6.88
N SER A 41 -7.24 -6.15 8.11
CA SER A 41 -6.32 -5.04 8.34
C SER A 41 -4.94 -5.42 7.82
N THR A 42 -4.44 -4.67 6.84
CA THR A 42 -3.12 -4.87 6.28
C THR A 42 -2.18 -3.81 6.83
N TYR A 43 -1.17 -4.25 7.58
CA TYR A 43 -0.04 -3.42 8.04
C TYR A 43 1.17 -3.78 7.19
N MET A 44 1.76 -2.80 6.52
CA MET A 44 2.92 -3.04 5.66
C MET A 44 3.79 -1.80 5.57
N ASP A 45 5.08 -1.97 5.80
CA ASP A 45 6.08 -0.95 5.54
C ASP A 45 6.78 -1.27 4.22
N ILE A 46 6.78 -0.33 3.29
CA ILE A 46 7.37 -0.48 1.96
C ILE A 46 8.44 0.59 1.79
N VAL A 47 9.68 0.19 1.49
CA VAL A 47 10.74 1.10 1.06
C VAL A 47 11.04 0.83 -0.40
N ILE A 48 10.81 1.82 -1.26
CA ILE A 48 11.14 1.73 -2.68
C ILE A 48 12.52 2.34 -2.90
N VAL A 49 13.44 1.53 -3.41
CA VAL A 49 14.82 1.92 -3.70
C VAL A 49 14.96 2.23 -5.18
N LEU A 50 15.27 3.49 -5.52
CA LEU A 50 15.31 4.03 -6.88
C LEU A 50 16.73 4.24 -7.37
N ASP A 51 17.05 3.72 -8.55
CA ASP A 51 18.30 4.01 -9.24
C ASP A 51 18.26 5.41 -9.86
N GLY A 52 18.99 6.35 -9.27
CA GLY A 52 19.17 7.73 -9.71
C GLY A 52 20.45 7.97 -10.50
N SER A 53 21.11 6.91 -11.00
CA SER A 53 22.36 7.04 -11.76
C SER A 53 22.15 7.70 -13.13
N ASN A 54 23.25 8.10 -13.77
CA ASN A 54 23.18 8.81 -15.04
C ASN A 54 22.70 7.96 -16.22
N SER A 55 22.70 6.64 -16.06
CA SER A 55 22.23 5.69 -17.06
C SER A 55 20.71 5.57 -17.14
N ILE A 56 19.98 6.03 -16.11
CA ILE A 56 18.52 5.98 -16.05
C ILE A 56 17.94 7.24 -16.68
N TYR A 57 17.52 7.12 -17.93
CA TYR A 57 16.89 8.19 -18.69
C TYR A 57 15.89 7.60 -19.71
N PRO A 58 14.73 8.22 -19.94
CA PRO A 58 14.26 9.46 -19.32
C PRO A 58 13.66 9.24 -17.92
N TRP A 59 13.91 10.18 -17.01
CA TRP A 59 13.50 10.04 -15.59
C TRP A 59 11.99 10.00 -15.36
N TYR A 60 11.21 10.63 -16.24
CA TYR A 60 9.75 10.68 -16.09
C TYR A 60 9.09 9.30 -16.10
N GLU A 61 9.72 8.29 -16.72
CA GLU A 61 9.21 6.91 -16.69
C GLU A 61 9.26 6.31 -15.28
N VAL A 62 10.30 6.65 -14.50
CA VAL A 62 10.41 6.25 -13.08
C VAL A 62 9.32 6.95 -12.25
N GLN A 63 9.10 8.24 -12.48
CA GLN A 63 8.05 9.02 -11.81
C GLN A 63 6.65 8.48 -12.14
N ASN A 64 6.41 8.10 -13.40
CA ASN A 64 5.17 7.50 -13.86
C ASN A 64 4.95 6.12 -13.22
N PHE A 65 5.98 5.28 -13.21
CA PHE A 65 5.92 3.97 -12.55
C PHE A 65 5.58 4.11 -11.07
N LEU A 66 6.26 5.02 -10.36
CA LEU A 66 6.00 5.32 -8.96
C LEU A 66 4.56 5.78 -8.75
N SER A 67 4.08 6.76 -9.51
CA SER A 67 2.71 7.25 -9.41
C SER A 67 1.68 6.12 -9.63
N ASN A 68 1.93 5.25 -10.61
CA ASN A 68 1.04 4.13 -10.94
C ASN A 68 1.02 3.02 -9.88
N ILE A 69 2.15 2.75 -9.20
CA ILE A 69 2.17 1.74 -8.13
C ILE A 69 1.64 2.32 -6.81
N LEU A 70 2.02 3.55 -6.48
CA LEU A 70 1.64 4.23 -5.24
C LEU A 70 0.13 4.48 -5.18
N SER A 71 -0.50 4.82 -6.31
CA SER A 71 -1.96 4.96 -6.41
C SER A 71 -2.74 3.66 -6.13
N LYS A 72 -2.08 2.49 -6.22
CA LYS A 72 -2.68 1.20 -5.88
C LYS A 72 -2.51 0.83 -4.41
N PHE A 73 -1.63 1.52 -3.68
CA PHE A 73 -1.51 1.35 -2.25
C PHE A 73 -2.61 2.15 -1.54
N HIS A 74 -3.32 1.48 -0.64
CA HIS A 74 -4.29 2.11 0.26
C HIS A 74 -3.51 2.68 1.46
N ILE A 75 -3.00 3.91 1.30
CA ILE A 75 -2.27 4.65 2.33
C ILE A 75 -3.28 5.60 2.98
N SER A 76 -3.66 5.29 4.23
CA SER A 76 -4.54 6.13 5.02
C SER A 76 -4.16 6.03 6.48
N THR A 77 -3.99 7.18 7.15
CA THR A 77 -3.90 7.24 8.62
C THR A 77 -5.27 7.38 9.28
N ASP A 78 -6.34 7.57 8.51
CA ASP A 78 -7.67 7.80 9.04
C ASP A 78 -8.33 6.50 9.53
N GLN A 79 -8.66 6.50 10.81
CA GLN A 79 -9.40 5.44 11.52
C GLN A 79 -10.93 5.58 11.35
N MET A 80 -11.41 6.67 10.72
CA MET A 80 -12.83 6.99 10.57
C MET A 80 -13.43 6.43 9.27
N GLN A 81 -12.62 5.89 8.36
CA GLN A 81 -13.09 5.16 7.19
C GLN A 81 -13.22 3.67 7.52
N PHE A 82 -14.29 3.02 7.06
CA PHE A 82 -14.57 1.58 7.24
C PHE A 82 -13.53 0.62 6.59
N VAL A 83 -12.32 1.09 6.29
CA VAL A 83 -11.19 0.35 5.71
C VAL A 83 -9.95 0.63 6.55
N TRP A 84 -9.47 -0.39 7.27
CA TRP A 84 -8.24 -0.33 8.05
C TRP A 84 -7.06 -0.79 7.18
N SER A 85 -6.32 0.14 6.58
CA SER A 85 -5.07 -0.16 5.87
C SER A 85 -3.99 0.79 6.35
N ASN A 86 -2.95 0.27 6.98
CA ASN A 86 -1.81 1.05 7.48
C ASN A 86 -0.58 0.64 6.66
N VAL A 87 -0.59 1.06 5.40
CA VAL A 87 0.56 0.94 4.51
C VAL A 87 1.37 2.22 4.61
N GLN A 88 2.64 2.10 4.97
CA GLN A 88 3.59 3.21 5.01
C GLN A 88 4.58 3.04 3.88
N VAL A 89 4.92 4.14 3.20
CA VAL A 89 5.86 4.11 2.08
C VAL A 89 6.98 5.11 2.28
N GLY A 90 8.21 4.62 2.22
CA GLY A 90 9.43 5.42 2.13
C GLY A 90 10.05 5.29 0.75
N ILE A 91 10.76 6.32 0.31
CA ILE A 91 11.52 6.28 -0.95
C ILE A 91 12.98 6.64 -0.68
N LEU A 92 13.88 5.79 -1.15
CA LEU A 92 15.32 6.00 -1.11
C LEU A 92 15.86 6.02 -2.54
N GLN A 93 16.49 7.11 -2.94
CA GLN A 93 17.15 7.21 -4.23
C GLN A 93 18.66 7.02 -4.06
N TYR A 94 19.28 6.27 -4.97
CA TYR A 94 20.71 5.97 -4.93
C TYR A 94 21.44 6.22 -6.26
N GLY A 95 22.72 6.58 -6.16
CA GLY A 95 23.67 6.67 -7.26
C GLY A 95 25.08 6.53 -6.70
N GLU A 96 25.81 7.65 -6.61
CA GLU A 96 27.06 7.76 -5.84
C GLU A 96 26.82 7.81 -4.32
N VAL A 97 25.68 8.38 -3.93
CA VAL A 97 25.17 8.46 -2.57
C VAL A 97 23.78 7.82 -2.51
N ALA A 98 23.31 7.49 -1.30
CA ALA A 98 21.95 7.02 -1.08
C ALA A 98 21.25 8.01 -0.15
N LEU A 99 20.10 8.55 -0.56
CA LEU A 99 19.34 9.58 0.16
C LEU A 99 17.88 9.17 0.22
N HIS A 100 17.25 9.41 1.37
CA HIS A 100 15.81 9.31 1.47
C HIS A 100 15.20 10.54 0.80
N GLU A 101 14.38 10.32 -0.21
CA GLU A 101 13.46 11.36 -0.72
C GLU A 101 12.42 11.66 0.37
N TRP A 102 11.97 10.60 1.05
CA TRP A 102 11.23 10.66 2.31
C TRP A 102 11.28 9.33 3.05
N SER A 103 10.98 9.39 4.35
CA SER A 103 10.90 8.27 5.27
C SER A 103 9.48 7.73 5.41
N LEU A 104 9.36 6.55 6.03
CA LEU A 104 8.06 6.05 6.46
C LEU A 104 7.38 7.08 7.36
N LYS A 105 6.06 7.25 7.20
CA LYS A 105 5.18 8.19 7.95
C LYS A 105 5.29 9.67 7.57
N ASP A 106 6.20 10.04 6.66
CA ASP A 106 6.28 11.43 6.19
C ASP A 106 5.01 11.87 5.43
N TYR A 107 4.34 10.90 4.80
CA TYR A 107 3.06 11.09 4.12
C TYR A 107 2.00 10.15 4.68
N GLN A 108 0.75 10.62 4.69
CA GLN A 108 -0.35 9.96 5.37
C GLN A 108 -1.46 9.52 4.42
N THR A 109 -1.48 10.06 3.20
CA THR A 109 -2.50 9.73 2.20
C THR A 109 -1.87 9.31 0.87
N THR A 110 -2.58 8.46 0.13
CA THR A 110 -2.17 8.05 -1.22
C THR A 110 -1.96 9.25 -2.14
N GLN A 111 -2.79 10.28 -2.03
CA GLN A 111 -2.72 11.49 -2.86
C GLN A 111 -1.41 12.26 -2.61
N GLU A 112 -1.03 12.45 -1.35
CA GLU A 112 0.24 13.11 -0.99
C GLU A 112 1.44 12.35 -1.53
N VAL A 113 1.47 11.03 -1.36
CA VAL A 113 2.57 10.17 -1.81
C VAL A 113 2.71 10.19 -3.33
N VAL A 114 1.58 10.14 -4.06
CA VAL A 114 1.57 10.22 -5.52
C VAL A 114 2.06 11.58 -6.01
N GLU A 115 1.67 12.67 -5.36
CA GLU A 115 2.13 14.01 -5.75
C GLU A 115 3.61 14.22 -5.42
N ALA A 116 4.08 13.73 -4.28
CA ALA A 116 5.49 13.74 -3.92
C ALA A 116 6.34 12.95 -4.95
N ALA A 117 5.86 11.79 -5.40
CA ALA A 117 6.56 10.96 -6.38
C ALA A 117 6.79 11.65 -7.73
N LYS A 118 5.86 12.51 -8.17
CA LYS A 118 6.03 13.30 -9.40
C LYS A 118 7.11 14.38 -9.28
N ASN A 119 7.41 14.80 -8.07
CA ASN A 119 8.35 15.88 -7.79
C ASN A 119 9.77 15.40 -7.48
N ILE A 120 10.00 14.08 -7.40
CA ILE A 120 11.35 13.53 -7.20
C ILE A 120 12.21 13.86 -8.42
N SER A 121 13.33 14.55 -8.20
CA SER A 121 14.35 14.77 -9.21
C SER A 121 15.40 13.65 -9.19
N ARG A 122 15.94 13.34 -10.36
CA ARG A 122 17.03 12.36 -10.48
C ARG A 122 18.32 12.92 -9.89
N GLN A 123 19.09 12.11 -9.17
CA GLN A 123 20.38 12.51 -8.59
C GLN A 123 21.49 12.74 -9.62
N GLU A 124 21.39 12.15 -10.81
CA GLU A 124 22.38 12.24 -11.90
C GLU A 124 23.78 11.72 -11.52
N GLY A 125 23.86 10.79 -10.57
CA GLY A 125 25.13 10.23 -10.10
C GLY A 125 25.88 9.45 -11.19
N ARG A 126 27.22 9.50 -11.19
CA ARG A 126 28.06 8.78 -12.17
C ARG A 126 28.29 7.31 -11.80
N GLU A 127 27.89 6.90 -10.61
CA GLU A 127 27.98 5.54 -10.11
C GLU A 127 26.60 4.97 -9.76
N THR A 128 26.56 3.65 -9.59
CA THR A 128 25.37 2.87 -9.26
C THR A 128 25.67 1.97 -8.06
N ARG A 129 25.63 2.52 -6.85
CA ARG A 129 26.00 1.80 -5.62
C ARG A 129 24.82 1.04 -5.00
N THR A 130 24.26 0.08 -5.72
CA THR A 130 23.07 -0.67 -5.30
C THR A 130 23.25 -1.41 -3.97
N ALA A 131 24.40 -2.08 -3.76
CA ALA A 131 24.65 -2.81 -2.51
C ALA A 131 24.69 -1.88 -1.28
N TYR A 132 25.28 -0.69 -1.44
CA TYR A 132 25.30 0.33 -0.39
C TYR A 132 23.88 0.87 -0.10
N ALA A 133 23.09 1.09 -1.15
CA ALA A 133 21.70 1.54 -1.01
C ALA A 133 20.84 0.54 -0.22
N ILE A 134 20.96 -0.75 -0.53
CA ILE A 134 20.23 -1.82 0.18
C ILE A 134 20.65 -1.91 1.64
N HIS A 135 21.93 -1.73 1.96
CA HIS A 135 22.39 -1.73 3.35
C HIS A 135 21.86 -0.52 4.15
N LYS A 136 21.55 0.58 3.46
CA LYS A 136 21.07 1.82 4.07
C LYS A 136 19.55 1.90 4.23
N ALA A 137 18.81 1.21 3.35
CA ALA A 137 17.34 1.15 3.34
C ALA A 137 16.79 0.36 4.54
#